data_AF-A0A1F3M196-F1
#
_entry.id   AF-A0A1F3M196-F1
#
_cell.length_a   1.000
_cell.length_b   1.000
_cell.length_c   1.000
_cell.angle_alpha   90.00
_cell.angle_beta   90.00
_cell.angle_gamma   90.00
#
_symmetry.space_group_name_H-M   'P 1'
#
loop_
_entity.id
_entity.type
_entity.pdbx_description
1 polymer ?
#
loop_
_entity_poly.entity_id
_entity_poly.type
_entity_poly.pdbx_seq_one_letter_code
_entity_poly.pdbx_strand_id
1 'polypeptide(L)'
;MRFKQFLLSIYVRFKGNPIFLKSAIRKADKLSKKTGKRYRVFFLKNRYEALTREDIQRRKHSGEWGWHVNSSNLEPHSFYDTESVSITNHPSFGGAGGGL
;
A
#
# COMPACT_ATOMS: atom_id res chain seq x y z
N MET A 1 -28.12 -12.12 13.44
CA MET A 1 -27.25 -11.42 12.48
C MET A 1 -26.33 -12.43 11.80
N ARG A 2 -26.24 -12.43 10.47
CA ARG A 2 -25.64 -13.53 9.69
C ARG A 2 -24.10 -13.51 9.83
N PHE A 3 -23.52 -14.60 10.33
CA PHE A 3 -22.08 -14.81 10.53
C PHE A 3 -21.22 -14.42 9.30
N LYS A 4 -21.75 -14.61 8.09
CA LYS A 4 -21.11 -14.19 6.82
C LYS A 4 -20.87 -12.67 6.73
N GLN A 5 -21.77 -11.84 7.24
CA GLN A 5 -21.61 -10.37 7.24
C GLN A 5 -20.55 -9.92 8.25
N PHE A 6 -20.41 -10.64 9.36
CA PHE A 6 -19.37 -10.40 10.36
C PHE A 6 -17.98 -10.80 9.83
N LEU A 7 -17.87 -11.94 9.14
CA LEU A 7 -16.62 -12.33 8.47
C LEU A 7 -16.26 -11.36 7.34
N LEU A 8 -17.24 -10.88 6.57
CA LEU A 8 -17.01 -9.88 5.53
C LEU A 8 -16.59 -8.52 6.12
N SER A 9 -17.17 -8.09 7.24
CA SER A 9 -16.77 -6.85 7.91
C SER A 9 -15.37 -6.94 8.50
N ILE A 10 -15.00 -8.09 9.06
CA ILE A 10 -13.63 -8.41 9.48
C ILE A 10 -12.70 -8.39 8.26
N TYR A 11 -13.05 -9.07 7.18
CA TYR A 11 -12.24 -9.11 5.96
C TYR A 11 -12.02 -7.71 5.35
N VAL A 12 -13.05 -6.86 5.30
CA VAL A 12 -12.93 -5.47 4.84
C VAL A 12 -12.08 -4.63 5.80
N ARG A 13 -12.17 -4.88 7.11
CA ARG A 13 -11.37 -4.20 8.14
C ARG A 13 -9.88 -4.57 8.07
N PHE A 14 -9.56 -5.83 7.80
CA PHE A 14 -8.17 -6.32 7.78
C PHE A 14 -7.51 -6.27 6.41
N LYS A 15 -8.26 -6.43 5.31
CA LYS A 15 -7.71 -6.48 3.95
C LYS A 15 -7.97 -5.22 3.13
N GLY A 16 -8.93 -4.39 3.54
CA GLY A 16 -9.39 -3.23 2.78
C GLY A 16 -10.30 -3.59 1.59
N ASN A 17 -11.00 -2.60 1.04
CA ASN A 17 -11.82 -2.78 -0.16
C ASN A 17 -10.95 -2.64 -1.43
N PRO A 18 -10.98 -3.61 -2.37
CA PRO A 18 -10.18 -3.55 -3.60
C PRO A 18 -10.44 -2.30 -4.45
N ILE A 19 -11.61 -1.68 -4.35
CA ILE A 19 -11.94 -0.42 -5.03
C ILE A 19 -11.05 0.73 -4.50
N PHE A 20 -10.87 0.81 -3.17
CA PHE A 20 -10.02 1.83 -2.57
C PHE A 20 -8.55 1.57 -2.86
N LEU A 21 -8.11 0.31 -2.93
CA LEU A 21 -6.76 -0.03 -3.38
C LEU A 21 -6.51 0.48 -4.81
N LYS A 22 -7.40 0.15 -5.75
CA LYS A 22 -7.30 0.64 -7.14
C LYS A 22 -7.29 2.16 -7.22
N SER A 23 -8.09 2.84 -6.40
CA SER A 23 -8.10 4.30 -6.32
C SER A 23 -6.77 4.86 -5.79
N ALA A 24 -6.20 4.24 -4.75
CA ALA A 24 -4.91 4.63 -4.19
C ALA A 24 -3.75 4.41 -5.16
N ILE A 25 -3.76 3.30 -5.91
CA ILE A 25 -2.78 3.01 -6.98
C ILE A 25 -2.85 4.09 -8.06
N ARG A 26 -4.04 4.38 -8.60
CA ARG A 26 -4.23 5.45 -9.60
C ARG A 26 -3.75 6.81 -9.09
N LYS A 27 -3.97 7.09 -7.80
CA LYS A 27 -3.48 8.32 -7.16
C LYS A 27 -1.95 8.32 -7.07
N ALA A 28 -1.34 7.21 -6.67
CA ALA A 28 0.11 7.05 -6.63
C ALA A 28 0.74 7.29 -8.02
N ASP A 29 0.19 6.69 -9.07
CA ASP A 29 0.64 6.89 -10.45
C ASP A 29 0.53 8.35 -10.89
N LYS A 30 -0.62 8.99 -10.62
CA LYS A 30 -0.84 10.40 -10.96
C LYS A 30 0.15 11.31 -10.24
N LEU A 31 0.43 11.04 -8.96
CA LEU A 31 1.37 11.82 -8.17
C LEU A 31 2.83 11.57 -8.61
N SER A 32 3.18 10.32 -8.90
CA SER A 32 4.50 9.95 -9.42
C SER A 32 4.77 10.65 -10.74
N LYS A 33 3.84 10.58 -11.70
CA LYS A 33 3.95 11.30 -12.98
C LYS A 33 4.04 12.82 -12.82
N LYS A 34 3.35 13.40 -11.82
CA LYS A 34 3.35 14.85 -11.57
C LYS A 34 4.64 15.34 -10.92
N THR A 35 5.20 14.56 -10.00
CA THR A 35 6.32 14.99 -9.13
C THR A 35 7.65 14.35 -9.51
N GLY A 36 7.64 13.31 -10.33
CA GLY A 36 8.81 12.47 -10.64
C GLY A 36 9.28 11.60 -9.47
N LYS A 37 8.50 11.47 -8.39
CA LYS A 37 8.89 10.72 -7.20
C LYS A 37 8.33 9.30 -7.19
N ARG A 38 9.01 8.42 -6.45
CA ARG A 38 8.53 7.09 -6.09
C ARG A 38 7.42 7.16 -5.03
N TYR A 39 6.27 6.59 -5.35
CA TYR A 39 5.19 6.38 -4.38
C TYR A 39 4.97 4.90 -4.13
N ARG A 40 4.76 4.55 -2.86
CA ARG A 40 4.37 3.21 -2.43
C ARG A 40 3.01 3.27 -1.77
N VAL A 41 2.15 2.29 -2.03
CA VAL A 41 0.81 2.19 -1.43
C VAL A 41 0.85 1.22 -0.25
N PHE A 42 0.44 1.70 0.91
CA PHE A 42 0.36 0.92 2.14
C PHE A 42 -1.07 0.89 2.65
N PHE A 43 -1.45 -0.17 3.38
CA PHE A 43 -2.70 -0.20 4.13
C PHE A 43 -2.43 0.17 5.59
N LEU A 44 -2.77 1.41 5.96
CA LEU A 44 -2.48 2.00 7.27
C LEU A 44 -3.77 2.57 7.86
N LYS A 45 -4.00 2.38 9.16
CA LYS A 45 -5.17 2.93 9.88
C LYS A 45 -6.51 2.65 9.15
N ASN A 46 -6.69 1.43 8.63
CA ASN A 46 -7.83 0.98 7.83
C ASN A 46 -8.05 1.74 6.50
N ARG A 47 -7.01 2.38 5.94
CA ARG A 47 -7.07 3.11 4.68
C ARG A 47 -5.85 2.81 3.80
N TYR A 48 -6.03 2.92 2.49
CA TYR A 48 -4.89 2.86 1.57
C TYR A 48 -4.28 4.25 1.42
N GLU A 49 -2.99 4.36 1.69
CA GLU A 49 -2.24 5.59 1.58
C GLU A 49 -1.05 5.42 0.64
N ALA A 50 -0.89 6.36 -0.30
CA ALA A 50 0.27 6.46 -1.17
C ALA A 50 1.28 7.41 -0.54
N LEU A 51 2.48 6.92 -0.20
CA LEU A 51 3.51 7.66 0.53
C LEU A 51 4.85 7.55 -0.19
N THR A 52 5.64 8.62 -0.15
CA THR A 52 7.04 8.58 -0.52
C THR A 52 7.93 8.25 0.68
N ARG A 53 9.22 8.00 0.42
CA ARG A 53 10.22 7.84 1.49
C ARG A 53 10.29 9.06 2.41
N GLU A 54 10.22 10.26 1.83
CA GLU A 54 10.26 11.51 2.59
C GLU A 54 9.01 11.69 3.44
N ASP A 55 7.84 11.26 2.95
CA ASP A 55 6.60 11.30 3.72
C ASP A 55 6.69 10.41 4.96
N ILE A 56 7.22 9.19 4.80
CA ILE A 56 7.47 8.24 5.89
C ILE A 56 8.42 8.85 6.92
N GLN A 57 9.52 9.43 6.46
CA GLN A 57 10.50 10.06 7.35
C GLN A 57 9.91 11.27 8.07
N ARG A 58 9.13 12.09 7.38
CA ARG A 58 8.45 13.26 7.97
C ARG A 58 7.46 12.84 9.06
N ARG A 59 6.67 11.78 8.84
CA ARG A 59 5.72 11.25 9.83
C ARG A 59 6.40 10.62 11.05
N LYS A 60 7.55 10.00 10.84
CA LYS A 60 8.42 9.54 11.93
C LYS A 60 8.92 10.73 12.76
N HIS A 61 9.44 11.76 12.10
CA HIS A 61 9.99 12.94 12.78
C HIS A 61 8.91 13.77 13.49
N SER A 62 7.68 13.77 12.99
CA SER A 62 6.55 14.44 13.64
C SER A 62 5.97 13.66 14.82
N GLY A 63 6.52 12.47 15.13
CA GLY A 63 6.01 11.60 16.20
C GLY A 63 4.70 10.88 15.88
N GLU A 64 4.22 10.94 14.63
CA GLU A 64 3.00 10.20 14.24
C GLU A 64 3.27 8.68 14.25
N TRP A 65 4.49 8.28 13.88
CA TRP A 65 4.93 6.89 13.83
C TRP A 65 6.05 6.64 14.83
N GLY A 66 6.08 5.41 15.37
CA GLY A 66 7.14 4.98 16.29
C GLY A 66 8.53 5.05 15.65
N TRP A 67 9.56 5.22 16.48
CA TRP A 67 10.95 5.39 16.04
C TRP A 67 11.49 4.22 15.20
N HIS A 68 10.92 3.02 15.38
CA HIS A 68 11.27 1.80 14.65
C HIS A 68 10.63 1.74 13.25
N VAL A 69 9.71 2.65 12.91
CA VAL A 69 9.06 2.67 11.60
C VAL A 69 9.96 3.46 10.64
N ASN A 70 10.49 2.78 9.62
CA ASN A 70 11.28 3.39 8.55
C ASN A 70 10.82 2.87 7.18
N SER A 71 11.27 3.50 6.10
CA SER A 71 10.83 3.14 4.74
C SER A 71 11.17 1.70 4.36
N SER A 72 12.31 1.19 4.81
CA SER A 72 12.79 -0.17 4.53
C SER A 72 11.98 -1.22 5.27
N ASN A 73 11.61 -0.95 6.53
CA ASN A 73 10.76 -1.82 7.35
C ASN A 73 9.33 -1.90 6.81
N LEU A 74 8.86 -0.82 6.17
CA LEU A 74 7.53 -0.77 5.56
C LEU A 74 7.49 -1.40 4.16
N GLU A 75 8.62 -1.49 3.47
CA GLU A 75 8.69 -1.96 2.08
C GLU A 75 8.04 -3.34 1.85
N PRO A 76 8.24 -4.37 2.69
CA PRO A 76 7.56 -5.67 2.55
C PRO A 76 6.04 -5.60 2.69
N HIS A 77 5.52 -4.52 3.30
CA HIS A 77 4.09 -4.30 3.51
C HIS A 77 3.47 -3.37 2.46
N SER A 78 4.24 -2.99 1.44
CA SER A 78 3.70 -2.24 0.31
C SER A 78 2.86 -3.14 -0.60
N PHE A 79 1.68 -2.65 -0.98
CA PHE A 79 0.78 -3.32 -1.92
C PHE A 79 1.10 -2.97 -3.37
N TYR A 80 1.76 -1.83 -3.58
CA TYR A 80 2.10 -1.30 -4.89
C TYR A 80 3.27 -0.33 -4.76
N ASP A 81 4.13 -0.30 -5.77
CA ASP A 81 5.25 0.63 -5.87
C ASP A 81 5.30 1.15 -7.33
N THR A 82 5.35 2.47 -7.49
CA THR A 82 5.35 3.09 -8.82
C THR A 82 6.65 2.88 -9.60
N GLU A 83 7.75 2.55 -8.92
CA GLU A 83 9.04 2.25 -9.57
C GLU A 83 9.31 0.75 -9.73
N SER A 84 8.51 -0.12 -9.14
CA SER A 84 8.69 -1.55 -9.34
C SER A 84 8.16 -1.95 -10.72
N VAL A 85 9.06 -2.27 -11.64
CA VAL A 85 8.72 -3.06 -12.85
C VAL A 85 8.34 -4.50 -12.46
N SER A 86 8.74 -4.95 -11.27
CA SER A 86 8.47 -6.28 -10.74
C SER A 86 7.22 -6.30 -9.87
N ILE A 87 6.22 -7.05 -10.31
CA ILE A 87 5.09 -7.52 -9.50
C ILE A 87 5.66 -8.10 -8.21
N THR A 88 5.53 -7.40 -7.09
CA THR A 88 5.87 -7.95 -5.78
C THR A 88 5.03 -9.19 -5.57
N ASN A 89 5.70 -10.35 -5.46
CA ASN A 89 5.16 -11.66 -5.16
C ASN A 89 4.39 -11.66 -3.83
N HIS A 90 3.18 -11.12 -3.82
CA HIS A 90 2.24 -11.36 -2.73
C HIS A 90 1.57 -12.71 -3.02
N PRO A 91 1.61 -13.71 -2.11
CA PRO A 91 1.07 -15.06 -2.34
C PRO A 91 -0.46 -15.12 -2.51
N SER A 92 -1.13 -13.97 -2.67
CA SER A 92 -2.58 -13.86 -2.87
C SER A 92 -2.97 -13.46 -4.29
N PHE A 93 -2.01 -13.14 -5.15
CA PHE A 93 -2.25 -12.90 -6.57
C PHE A 93 -1.14 -13.64 -7.33
N GLY A 94 -1.47 -14.85 -7.78
CA GLY A 94 -0.57 -15.68 -8.59
C GLY A 94 -0.14 -14.91 -9.84
N GLY A 95 1.14 -14.55 -9.89
CA GLY A 95 1.76 -13.96 -11.05
C GLY A 95 1.95 -15.03 -12.12
N ALA A 96 1.14 -14.96 -13.17
CA ALA A 96 1.58 -15.38 -14.49
C ALA A 96 2.38 -14.21 -15.09
N GLY A 97 3.67 -14.41 -15.30
CA GLY A 97 4.53 -13.57 -16.11
C GLY A 97 5.67 -14.48 -16.58
N GLY A 98 5.76 -14.92 -17.83
CA GLY A 98 5.47 -14.19 -19.07
C GLY A 98 6.76 -13.48 -19.46
N GLY A 99 7.52 -14.14 -20.33
CA GLY A 99 8.91 -13.79 -20.67
C GLY A 99 9.07 -12.43 -21.31
N LEU A 100 10.32 -11.96 -21.32
CA LEU A 100 11.14 -11.73 -22.52
C LEU A 100 12.62 -11.77 -22.07
#